data_AF-A0A6A4Z5K8-F1
#
_entry.id   AF-A0A6A4Z5K8-F1
#
_cell.length_a   1.000
_cell.length_b   1.000
_cell.length_c   1.000
_cell.angle_alpha   90.00
_cell.angle_beta   90.00
_cell.angle_gamma   90.00
#
_symmetry.space_group_name_H-M   'P 1'
#
loop_
_entity.id
_entity.type
_entity.pdbx_description
1 polymer ?
#
loop_
_entity_poly.entity_id
_entity_poly.type
_entity_poly.pdbx_seq_one_letter_code
_entity_poly.pdbx_strand_id
1 'polypeptide(L)'
;MNHQGDRAMDLQERVSYIQSATDNITDKDNYDATKTPGELEDGALVEGGALHLFSREAMGLFSQYAAIGVIYGMIPGLNYPIFNIYLQLEGYQTASYSTLVTLGWSFKVFMGMFSDCFPIFGYRR
;
A
#
# COMPACT_ATOMS: atom_id res chain seq x y z
N MET A 1 -50.97 -17.09 35.50
CA MET A 1 -51.17 -15.63 35.34
C MET A 1 -49.93 -14.93 35.91
N ASN A 2 -48.88 -14.78 35.10
CA ASN A 2 -47.56 -14.29 35.52
C ASN A 2 -47.46 -12.76 35.41
N HIS A 3 -48.26 -12.05 36.22
CA HIS A 3 -48.29 -10.58 36.24
C HIS A 3 -46.98 -9.90 36.66
N GLN A 4 -46.05 -10.64 37.27
CA GLN A 4 -44.77 -10.10 37.75
C GLN A 4 -43.75 -9.91 36.61
N GLY A 5 -43.80 -10.77 35.58
CA GLY A 5 -42.84 -10.78 34.46
C GLY A 5 -43.09 -9.65 33.46
N ASP A 6 -44.36 -9.43 33.10
CA ASP A 6 -44.75 -8.38 32.15
C ASP A 6 -44.40 -6.99 32.69
N ARG A 7 -44.61 -6.76 33.99
CA ARG A 7 -44.27 -5.49 34.63
C ARG A 7 -42.77 -5.23 34.68
N ALA A 8 -41.95 -6.27 34.77
CA ALA A 8 -40.48 -6.12 34.74
C ALA A 8 -39.99 -5.75 33.33
N MET A 9 -40.62 -6.32 32.30
CA MET A 9 -40.33 -5.99 30.90
C MET A 9 -40.77 -4.57 30.55
N ASP A 10 -41.98 -4.16 30.95
CA ASP A 10 -42.45 -2.78 30.75
C ASP A 10 -41.55 -1.75 31.45
N LEU A 11 -41.04 -2.07 32.65
CA LEU A 11 -40.09 -1.20 33.34
C LEU A 11 -38.75 -1.12 32.60
N GLN A 12 -38.25 -2.23 32.04
CA GLN A 12 -37.03 -2.22 31.24
C GLN A 12 -37.21 -1.42 29.94
N GLU A 13 -38.35 -1.54 29.27
CA GLU A 13 -38.66 -0.77 28.05
C GLU A 13 -38.80 0.73 28.33
N ARG A 14 -39.41 1.10 29.47
CA ARG A 14 -39.52 2.51 29.87
C ARG A 14 -38.17 3.10 30.29
N VAL A 15 -37.29 2.31 30.90
CA VAL A 15 -35.92 2.72 31.24
C VAL A 15 -35.07 2.88 29.98
N SER A 16 -35.17 1.97 29.01
CA SER A 16 -34.42 2.07 27.75
C SER A 16 -34.86 3.27 26.92
N TYR A 17 -36.15 3.61 26.92
CA TYR A 17 -36.67 4.81 26.23
C TYR A 17 -36.14 6.11 26.85
N ILE A 18 -36.10 6.21 28.18
CA ILE A 18 -35.57 7.40 28.88
C ILE A 18 -34.05 7.51 28.66
N GLN A 19 -33.32 6.40 28.71
CA GLN A 19 -31.88 6.39 28.46
C GLN A 19 -31.55 6.79 27.01
N SER A 20 -32.28 6.24 26.04
CA SER A 20 -32.18 6.63 24.62
C SER A 20 -32.48 8.12 24.41
N ALA A 21 -33.57 8.64 24.96
CA ALA A 21 -33.91 10.06 24.81
C ALA A 21 -32.89 11.00 25.48
N THR A 22 -32.23 10.54 26.56
CA THR A 22 -31.20 11.30 27.28
C THR A 22 -29.84 11.23 26.58
N ASP A 23 -29.47 10.09 25.99
CA ASP A 23 -28.25 9.96 25.16
C ASP A 23 -28.34 10.88 23.93
N ASN A 24 -29.51 11.01 23.30
CA ASN A 24 -29.67 11.88 22.13
C ASN A 24 -29.50 13.40 22.42
N ILE A 25 -29.59 13.84 23.68
CA ILE A 25 -29.38 15.25 24.09
C ILE A 25 -27.90 15.51 24.41
N THR A 26 -27.18 14.48 24.88
CA THR A 26 -25.77 14.59 25.32
C THR A 26 -24.79 14.17 24.22
N ASP A 27 -25.24 13.39 23.24
CA ASP A 27 -24.39 12.72 22.22
C ASP A 27 -24.48 13.35 20.82
N LYS A 28 -25.18 14.49 20.66
CA LYS A 28 -25.12 15.24 19.39
C LYS A 28 -23.71 15.74 19.07
N ASP A 29 -22.90 15.97 20.10
CA ASP A 29 -21.51 16.39 19.98
C ASP A 29 -20.55 15.20 19.84
N ASN A 30 -21.02 13.96 20.03
CA ASN A 30 -20.19 12.74 20.09
C ASN A 30 -20.42 11.81 18.89
N TYR A 31 -21.62 11.79 18.29
CA TYR A 31 -21.83 11.10 17.02
C TYR A 31 -21.00 11.68 15.86
N ASP A 32 -20.75 12.99 15.84
CA ASP A 32 -19.84 13.63 14.87
C ASP A 32 -18.36 13.27 15.13
N ALA A 33 -17.98 13.04 16.40
CA ALA A 33 -16.64 12.56 16.76
C ALA A 33 -16.39 11.09 16.40
N THR A 34 -17.46 10.31 16.18
CA THR A 34 -17.38 8.86 15.95
C THR A 34 -17.55 8.48 14.47
N LYS A 35 -18.11 9.36 13.63
CA LYS A 35 -18.45 9.05 12.24
C LYS A 35 -17.27 9.06 11.28
N THR A 36 -16.14 9.61 11.69
CA THR A 36 -14.92 9.63 10.89
C THR A 36 -13.76 9.71 11.88
N PRO A 37 -12.82 8.75 11.92
CA PRO A 37 -11.57 8.99 12.62
C PRO A 37 -10.95 10.22 11.95
N GLY A 38 -10.96 11.37 12.63
CA GLY A 38 -10.41 12.63 12.09
C GLY A 38 -8.93 12.53 11.72
N GLU A 39 -8.25 11.47 12.20
CA GLU A 39 -6.90 11.09 11.81
C GLU A 39 -6.76 10.53 10.37
N LEU A 40 -7.86 10.23 9.67
CA LEU A 40 -7.80 9.70 8.30
C LEU A 40 -8.10 10.75 7.22
N GLU A 41 -8.46 12.00 7.57
CA GLU A 41 -8.61 13.08 6.59
C GLU A 41 -7.25 13.56 6.02
N ASP A 42 -6.14 13.23 6.67
CA ASP A 42 -4.76 13.46 6.16
C ASP A 42 -4.21 12.26 5.37
N GLY A 43 -5.08 11.32 4.95
CA GLY A 43 -4.84 10.41 3.82
C GLY A 43 -3.69 9.41 3.92
N ALA A 44 -2.92 9.38 5.00
CA ALA A 44 -1.73 8.54 5.11
C ALA A 44 -1.83 7.57 6.31
N LEU A 45 -1.58 6.28 6.05
CA LEU A 45 -1.49 5.26 7.11
C LEU A 45 -0.18 5.31 7.91
N VAL A 46 0.71 6.25 7.56
CA VAL A 46 2.01 6.55 8.19
C VAL A 46 2.21 8.06 8.08
N GLU A 47 2.71 8.73 9.13
CA GLU A 47 3.11 10.15 9.07
C GLU A 47 4.14 10.38 7.95
N GLY A 48 3.67 10.81 6.79
CA GLY A 48 4.48 10.97 5.58
C GLY A 48 4.03 12.21 4.82
N GLY A 49 4.41 13.39 5.32
CA GLY A 49 4.17 14.64 4.61
C GLY A 49 4.86 14.67 3.24
N ALA A 50 4.55 15.67 2.41
CA ALA A 50 5.12 15.80 1.08
C ALA A 50 6.66 15.75 1.10
N LEU A 51 7.25 14.82 0.33
CA LEU A 51 8.69 14.65 0.26
C LEU A 51 9.34 15.91 -0.31
N HIS A 52 10.27 16.51 0.44
CA HIS A 52 11.03 17.65 -0.06
C HIS A 52 11.89 17.23 -1.25
N LEU A 53 11.73 17.89 -2.41
CA LEU A 53 12.36 17.49 -3.68
C LEU A 53 13.90 17.45 -3.63
N PHE A 54 14.51 18.23 -2.74
CA PHE A 54 15.96 18.24 -2.51
C PHE A 54 16.39 17.42 -1.28
N SER A 55 15.50 16.61 -0.70
CA SER A 55 15.87 15.68 0.37
C SER A 55 16.77 14.56 -0.15
N ARG A 56 17.58 13.99 0.73
CA ARG A 56 18.42 12.82 0.44
C ARG A 56 17.60 11.62 -0.03
N GLU A 57 16.37 11.49 0.47
CA GLU A 57 15.42 10.46 0.07
C GLU A 57 14.92 10.66 -1.37
N ALA A 58 14.60 11.91 -1.76
CA ALA A 58 14.19 12.25 -3.12
C ALA A 58 15.34 12.00 -4.12
N MET A 59 16.58 12.33 -3.74
CA MET A 59 17.77 11.99 -4.53
C MET A 59 17.95 10.48 -4.69
N GLY A 60 17.64 9.69 -3.66
CA GLY A 60 17.58 8.23 -3.73
C GLY A 60 16.59 7.75 -4.79
N LEU A 61 15.36 8.27 -4.76
CA LEU A 61 14.32 7.97 -5.75
C LEU A 61 14.76 8.34 -7.18
N PHE A 62 15.33 9.53 -7.39
CA PHE A 62 15.82 9.96 -8.70
C PHE A 62 16.96 9.08 -9.21
N SER A 63 17.91 8.73 -8.34
CA SER A 63 19.02 7.84 -8.71
C SER A 63 18.53 6.45 -9.10
N GLN A 64 17.51 5.93 -8.42
CA GLN A 64 16.87 4.66 -8.77
C GLN A 64 16.19 4.75 -10.13
N TYR A 65 15.44 5.81 -10.39
CA TYR A 65 14.75 6.01 -11.67
C TYR A 65 15.74 6.17 -12.83
N ALA A 66 16.82 6.94 -12.62
CA ALA A 66 17.89 7.08 -13.59
C ALA A 66 18.58 5.74 -13.88
N ALA A 67 18.89 4.95 -12.84
CA ALA A 67 19.46 3.62 -13.00
C ALA A 67 18.54 2.68 -13.79
N ILE A 68 17.22 2.70 -13.51
CA ILE A 68 16.24 1.96 -14.30
C ILE A 68 16.27 2.41 -15.76
N GLY A 69 16.31 3.72 -16.02
CA GLY A 69 16.35 4.28 -17.38
C GLY A 69 17.58 3.81 -18.16
N VAL A 70 18.75 3.80 -17.52
CA VAL A 70 19.99 3.28 -18.13
C VAL A 70 19.85 1.79 -18.46
N ILE A 71 19.34 0.97 -17.54
CA ILE A 71 19.16 -0.47 -17.74
C ILE A 71 18.16 -0.74 -18.87
N TYR A 72 17.02 -0.04 -18.88
CA TYR A 72 15.99 -0.16 -19.92
C TYR A 72 16.48 0.30 -21.30
N GLY A 73 17.41 1.24 -21.38
CA GLY A 73 18.03 1.62 -22.67
C GLY A 73 19.12 0.63 -23.10
N MET A 74 19.96 0.23 -22.16
CA MET A 74 21.16 -0.57 -22.42
C MET A 74 20.84 -2.01 -22.79
N ILE A 75 20.03 -2.71 -21.99
CA ILE A 75 19.72 -4.14 -22.20
C ILE A 75 19.14 -4.41 -23.60
N PRO A 76 18.07 -3.73 -24.06
CA PRO A 76 17.58 -3.94 -25.42
C PRO A 76 18.54 -3.40 -26.48
N GLY A 77 19.24 -2.29 -26.22
CA GLY A 77 20.21 -1.72 -27.16
C GLY A 77 21.41 -2.63 -27.44
N LEU A 78 21.82 -3.44 -26.45
CA LEU A 78 22.93 -4.39 -26.59
C LEU A 78 22.53 -5.70 -27.29
N ASN A 79 21.23 -5.96 -27.49
CA ASN A 79 20.76 -7.21 -28.06
C ASN A 79 21.33 -7.45 -29.47
N TYR A 80 21.22 -6.45 -30.34
CA TYR A 80 21.72 -6.55 -31.71
C TYR A 80 23.25 -6.75 -31.80
N PRO A 81 24.11 -5.89 -31.20
CA PRO A 81 25.55 -6.07 -31.32
C PRO A 81 26.08 -7.35 -30.67
N ILE A 82 25.50 -7.80 -29.55
CA ILE A 82 25.98 -9.00 -28.87
C ILE A 82 25.51 -10.27 -29.58
N PHE A 83 24.21 -10.39 -29.83
CA PHE A 83 23.66 -11.66 -30.30
C PHE A 83 23.73 -11.80 -31.83
N ASN A 84 23.56 -10.70 -32.59
CA ASN A 84 23.57 -10.78 -34.06
C ASN A 84 24.97 -10.55 -34.65
N ILE A 85 25.73 -9.58 -34.13
CA ILE A 85 27.06 -9.26 -34.69
C ILE A 85 28.14 -10.17 -34.09
N TYR A 86 28.22 -10.29 -32.77
CA TYR A 86 29.30 -11.03 -32.11
C TYR A 86 29.08 -12.54 -32.09
N LEU A 87 27.89 -12.99 -31.70
CA LEU A 87 27.56 -14.43 -31.61
C LEU A 87 26.98 -15.02 -32.90
N GLN A 88 26.68 -14.18 -33.91
CA GLN A 88 26.12 -14.59 -35.20
C GLN A 88 24.86 -15.46 -35.08
N LEU A 89 24.02 -15.21 -34.07
CA LEU A 89 22.80 -15.98 -33.84
C LEU A 89 21.70 -15.55 -34.81
N GLU A 90 20.89 -16.51 -35.23
CA GLU A 90 19.74 -16.26 -36.08
C GLU A 90 18.61 -15.58 -35.30
N GLY A 91 17.72 -14.85 -35.99
CA GLY A 91 16.66 -14.06 -35.35
C GLY A 91 15.74 -14.87 -34.42
N TYR A 92 15.57 -16.17 -34.70
CA TYR A 92 14.80 -17.08 -33.85
C TYR A 92 15.50 -17.38 -32.51
N GLN A 93 16.82 -17.50 -32.49
CA GLN A 93 17.61 -17.73 -31.26
C GLN A 93 17.66 -16.46 -30.40
N THR A 94 17.60 -15.30 -31.04
CA THR A 94 17.52 -13.99 -30.37
C THR A 94 16.17 -13.78 -29.68
N ALA A 95 15.11 -14.52 -30.04
CA ALA A 95 13.80 -14.41 -29.39
C ALA A 95 13.84 -14.86 -27.92
N SER A 96 14.66 -15.87 -27.60
CA SER A 96 14.85 -16.37 -26.22
C SER A 96 15.41 -15.30 -25.29
N TYR A 97 16.18 -14.34 -25.81
CA TYR A 97 16.71 -13.22 -25.03
C TYR A 97 15.62 -12.39 -24.38
N SER A 98 14.58 -12.02 -25.14
CA SER A 98 13.46 -11.21 -24.64
C SER A 98 12.74 -11.90 -23.48
N THR A 99 12.55 -13.21 -23.61
CA THR A 99 11.94 -14.04 -22.56
C THR A 99 12.82 -14.11 -21.31
N LEU A 100 14.14 -14.25 -21.45
CA LEU A 100 15.07 -14.26 -20.31
C LEU A 100 15.11 -12.91 -19.59
N VAL A 101 15.09 -11.80 -20.32
CA VAL A 101 15.00 -10.45 -19.74
C VAL A 101 13.69 -10.31 -18.97
N THR A 102 12.57 -10.74 -19.55
CA THR A 102 11.24 -10.73 -18.90
C THR A 102 11.21 -11.59 -17.65
N LEU A 103 11.84 -12.77 -17.66
CA LEU A 103 11.97 -13.62 -16.49
C LEU A 103 12.78 -12.95 -15.37
N GLY A 104 13.83 -12.21 -15.73
CA GLY A 104 14.60 -11.39 -14.78
C GLY A 104 13.73 -10.34 -14.08
N TRP A 105 12.81 -9.70 -14.81
CA TRP A 105 11.84 -8.76 -14.22
C TRP A 105 10.92 -9.42 -13.20
N SER A 106 10.52 -10.68 -13.42
CA SER A 106 9.71 -11.44 -12.46
C SER A 106 10.42 -11.64 -11.11
N PHE A 107 11.76 -11.65 -11.09
CA PHE A 107 12.52 -11.80 -9.84
C PHE A 107 12.34 -10.61 -8.88
N LYS A 108 11.93 -9.44 -9.39
CA LYS A 108 11.64 -8.25 -8.59
C LYS A 108 10.58 -8.52 -7.52
N VAL A 109 9.58 -9.36 -7.80
CA VAL A 109 8.51 -9.71 -6.86
C VAL A 109 9.08 -10.46 -5.65
N PHE A 110 9.97 -11.42 -5.89
CA PHE A 110 10.64 -12.15 -4.81
C PHE A 110 11.54 -11.22 -3.99
N MET A 111 12.31 -10.35 -4.65
CA MET A 111 13.11 -9.34 -3.94
C MET A 111 12.25 -8.36 -3.12
N GLY A 112 11.07 -7.99 -3.60
CA GLY A 112 10.09 -7.19 -2.85
C GLY A 112 9.63 -7.93 -1.60
N MET A 113 9.17 -9.17 -1.76
CA MET A 113 8.75 -10.02 -0.64
C MET A 113 9.87 -10.20 0.40
N PHE A 114 11.11 -10.42 -0.02
CA PHE A 114 12.24 -10.47 0.88
C PHE A 114 12.50 -9.12 1.59
N SER A 115 12.37 -7.99 0.90
CA SER A 115 12.55 -6.66 1.50
C SER A 115 11.46 -6.28 2.50
N ASP A 116 10.27 -6.86 2.36
CA ASP A 116 9.12 -6.59 3.23
C ASP A 116 9.16 -7.46 4.51
N CYS A 117 9.75 -8.66 4.42
CA CYS A 117 9.88 -9.59 5.55
C CYS A 117 11.12 -9.35 6.42
N PHE A 118 12.18 -8.74 5.88
CA PHE A 118 13.41 -8.46 6.62
C PHE A 118 13.66 -6.95 6.72
N PRO A 119 13.79 -6.38 7.93
CA PRO A 119 14.09 -4.96 8.08
C PRO A 119 15.49 -4.67 7.52
N ILE A 120 15.53 -3.99 6.38
CA ILE A 120 16.79 -3.55 5.76
C ILE A 120 17.29 -2.33 6.55
N PHE A 121 18.35 -2.53 7.33
CA PHE A 121 19.03 -1.46 8.09
C PHE A 121 18.13 -0.65 9.06
N GLY A 122 17.08 -1.28 9.63
CA GLY A 122 16.18 -0.63 10.59
C GLY A 122 15.13 0.31 9.97
N TYR A 123 15.16 0.50 8.65
CA TYR A 123 14.08 1.14 7.91
C TYR A 123 13.19 0.04 7.32
N ARG A 124 11.95 -0.03 7.80
CA ARG A 124 10.92 -0.88 7.20
C ARG A 124 10.49 -0.22 5.89
N ARG A 125 10.43 -0.99 4.80
CA ARG A 125 9.62 -0.62 3.64
C ARG A 125 8.16 -0.95 3.92
#